data_AF-X1S915-F1
#
_entry.id   AF-X1S915-F1
#
_cell.length_a   1.000
_cell.length_b   1.000
_cell.length_c   1.000
_cell.angle_alpha   90.00
_cell.angle_beta   90.00
_cell.angle_gamma   90.00
#
_symmetry.space_group_name_H-M   'P 1'
#
loop_
_entity.id
_entity.type
_entity.pdbx_description
1 polymer ?
#
loop_
_entity_poly.entity_id
_entity_poly.type
_entity_poly.pdbx_seq_one_letter_code
_entity_poly.pdbx_strand_id
1 'polypeptide(L)'
;MNEIKDEWRRYKYQIIGIALLLLSLLMGLIKETGIAYGILLGVLILDLYIIKKNHQTITQWFRRQFPGWFDKIIMSMLLSIIIYSAGWLAGFWFLFGTINGHLSW
;
A
#
# COMPACT_ATOMS: atom_id res chain seq x y z
N MET A 1 21.50 20.81 7.67
CA MET A 1 20.65 21.39 6.61
C MET A 1 20.20 20.36 5.55
N ASN A 2 20.99 19.31 5.25
CA ASN A 2 20.56 18.22 4.36
C ASN A 2 19.53 17.28 5.00
N GLU A 3 19.65 16.99 6.30
CA GLU A 3 18.74 16.08 7.00
C GLU A 3 17.28 16.57 7.03
N ILE A 4 17.04 17.87 7.26
CA ILE A 4 15.70 18.46 7.24
C ILE A 4 15.07 18.37 5.83
N LYS A 5 15.88 18.56 4.78
CA LYS A 5 15.40 18.45 3.39
C LYS A 5 15.06 17.01 3.03
N ASP A 6 15.83 16.04 3.53
CA ASP A 6 15.57 14.63 3.31
C ASP A 6 14.32 14.16 4.07
N GLU A 7 14.13 14.61 5.31
CA GLU A 7 12.90 14.38 6.08
C GLU A 7 11.66 14.89 5.36
N TRP A 8 11.71 16.13 4.87
CA TRP A 8 10.58 16.73 4.19
C TRP A 8 10.26 16.01 2.86
N ARG A 9 11.31 15.52 2.17
CA ARG A 9 11.15 14.72 0.96
C ARG A 9 10.56 13.34 1.26
N ARG A 10 10.97 12.69 2.35
CA ARG A 10 10.39 11.41 2.82
C ARG A 10 8.89 11.55 3.08
N TYR A 11 8.51 12.56 3.86
CA TYR A 11 7.13 12.83 4.22
C TYR A 11 6.25 13.00 2.96
N LYS A 12 6.76 13.74 1.96
CA LYS A 12 6.09 13.89 0.66
C LYS A 12 5.87 12.56 -0.06
N TYR A 13 6.89 11.73 -0.17
CA TYR A 13 6.75 10.43 -0.85
C TYR A 13 5.77 9.51 -0.12
N GLN A 14 5.76 9.52 1.22
CA GLN A 14 4.82 8.73 2.01
C GLN A 14 3.37 9.19 1.81
N ILE A 15 3.11 10.52 1.79
CA ILE A 15 1.78 11.07 1.47
C ILE A 15 1.35 10.68 0.05
N ILE A 16 2.25 10.84 -0.93
CA ILE A 16 1.96 10.48 -2.33
C ILE A 16 1.63 8.98 -2.42
N GLY A 17 2.40 8.14 -1.72
CA GLY A 17 2.17 6.71 -1.65
C GLY A 17 0.79 6.34 -1.11
N ILE A 18 0.35 6.98 -0.03
CA ILE A 18 -0.99 6.76 0.53
C ILE A 18 -2.08 7.29 -0.39
N ALA A 19 -1.90 8.46 -0.99
CA ALA A 19 -2.85 9.00 -1.96
C ALA A 19 -3.03 8.04 -3.15
N LEU A 20 -1.93 7.46 -3.65
CA LEU A 20 -1.96 6.44 -4.71
C LEU A 20 -2.63 5.14 -4.23
N LEU A 21 -2.36 4.70 -3.00
CA LEU A 21 -3.01 3.51 -2.43
C LEU A 21 -4.54 3.70 -2.36
N LEU A 22 -4.99 4.85 -1.85
CA LEU A 22 -6.41 5.20 -1.78
C LEU A 22 -7.04 5.36 -3.18
N LEU A 23 -6.29 5.95 -4.12
CA LEU A 23 -6.73 6.07 -5.51
C LEU A 23 -6.91 4.69 -6.15
N SER A 24 -5.98 3.76 -5.91
CA SER A 24 -6.14 2.39 -6.38
C SER A 24 -7.38 1.71 -5.81
N LEU A 25 -7.67 1.91 -4.53
CA LEU A 25 -8.89 1.37 -3.91
C LEU A 25 -10.13 1.93 -4.59
N LEU A 26 -10.16 3.24 -4.84
CA LEU A 26 -11.26 3.90 -5.55
C LEU A 26 -11.42 3.35 -6.97
N MET A 27 -10.33 3.20 -7.72
CA MET A 27 -10.32 2.61 -9.07
C MET A 27 -10.83 1.16 -9.06
N GLY A 28 -10.47 0.39 -8.03
CA GLY A 28 -10.97 -0.97 -7.83
C GLY A 28 -12.48 -1.01 -7.57
N LEU A 29 -13.02 -0.04 -6.83
CA LEU A 29 -14.46 0.06 -6.55
C LEU A 29 -15.29 0.43 -7.79
N ILE A 30 -14.77 1.29 -8.68
CA ILE A 30 -15.42 1.62 -9.96
C ILE A 30 -15.19 0.58 -11.06
N LYS A 31 -14.62 -0.58 -10.71
CA LYS A 31 -14.33 -1.72 -11.60
C LYS A 31 -13.26 -1.45 -12.67
N GLU A 32 -12.49 -0.37 -12.55
CA GLU A 32 -11.32 -0.07 -13.38
C GLU A 32 -10.09 -0.84 -12.86
N THR A 33 -10.19 -2.17 -12.91
CA THR A 33 -9.26 -3.08 -12.23
C THR A 33 -7.85 -3.03 -12.81
N GLY A 34 -7.69 -2.86 -14.12
CA GLY A 34 -6.38 -2.70 -14.76
C GLY A 34 -5.65 -1.44 -14.28
N ILE A 35 -6.38 -0.31 -14.14
CA ILE A 35 -5.83 0.94 -13.63
C ILE A 35 -5.49 0.80 -12.14
N ALA A 36 -6.36 0.15 -11.35
CA ALA A 36 -6.10 -0.13 -9.95
C ALA A 36 -4.79 -0.93 -9.75
N TYR A 37 -4.60 -2.01 -10.51
CA TYR A 37 -3.36 -2.80 -10.46
C TYR A 37 -2.13 -1.99 -10.89
N GLY A 38 -2.24 -1.17 -11.94
CA GLY A 38 -1.16 -0.28 -12.36
C GLY A 38 -0.74 0.71 -11.26
N ILE A 39 -1.72 1.28 -10.55
CA ILE A 39 -1.46 2.19 -9.43
C ILE A 39 -0.82 1.45 -8.25
N LEU A 40 -1.32 0.24 -7.90
CA LEU A 40 -0.69 -0.59 -6.84
C LEU A 40 0.75 -0.94 -7.15
N LEU A 41 1.06 -1.26 -8.40
CA LEU A 41 2.44 -1.50 -8.83
C LEU A 41 3.31 -0.24 -8.64
N GLY A 42 2.77 0.94 -8.93
CA GLY A 42 3.42 2.22 -8.66
C GLY A 42 3.68 2.46 -7.17
N VAL A 43 2.71 2.14 -6.30
CA VAL A 43 2.87 2.21 -4.84
C VAL A 43 3.97 1.27 -4.38
N LEU A 44 4.02 0.04 -4.89
CA LEU A 44 5.05 -0.94 -4.57
C LEU A 44 6.45 -0.45 -4.97
N ILE A 45 6.61 0.10 -6.18
CA ILE A 45 7.89 0.66 -6.65
C ILE A 45 8.33 1.82 -5.75
N LEU A 46 7.40 2.70 -5.38
CA LEU A 46 7.67 3.81 -4.46
C LEU A 46 8.11 3.30 -3.08
N ASP A 47 7.46 2.26 -2.57
CA ASP A 47 7.78 1.66 -1.29
C ASP A 47 9.17 1.02 -1.30
N LEU A 48 9.51 0.25 -2.34
CA LEU A 48 10.85 -0.32 -2.55
C LEU A 48 11.94 0.77 -2.65
N TYR A 49 11.63 1.89 -3.29
CA TYR A 49 12.54 3.03 -3.36
C TYR A 49 12.80 3.64 -1.97
N ILE A 50 11.77 3.74 -1.13
CA ILE A 50 11.87 4.23 0.25
C ILE A 50 12.67 3.24 1.12
N ILE A 51 12.43 1.93 0.98
CA ILE A 51 13.18 0.87 1.68
C ILE A 51 14.66 0.94 1.32
N LYS A 52 15.00 1.10 0.03
CA LYS A 52 16.39 1.23 -0.43
C LYS A 52 17.15 2.39 0.23
N LYS A 53 16.43 3.39 0.74
CA LYS A 53 16.99 4.53 1.49
C LYS A 53 17.03 4.31 3.00
N ASN A 54 16.84 3.08 3.49
CA ASN A 54 16.75 2.73 4.92
C ASN A 54 15.69 3.57 5.65
N HIS A 55 14.54 3.77 4.99
CA HIS A 55 13.43 4.53 5.55
C HIS A 55 12.22 3.63 5.79
N GLN A 56 11.33 4.09 6.67
CA GLN A 56 10.09 3.38 6.97
C GLN A 56 9.19 3.33 5.74
N THR A 57 8.61 2.16 5.49
CA THR A 57 7.68 1.95 4.39
C THR A 57 6.46 2.84 4.52
N ILE A 58 5.77 3.05 3.39
CA ILE A 58 4.50 3.78 3.33
C ILE A 58 3.51 3.15 4.32
N THR A 59 3.43 1.81 4.35
CA THR A 59 2.55 1.06 5.25
C THR A 59 2.94 1.23 6.72
N GLN A 60 4.24 1.19 7.06
CA GLN A 60 4.72 1.42 8.43
C GLN A 60 4.43 2.84 8.92
N TRP A 61 4.66 3.83 8.05
CA TRP A 61 4.36 5.22 8.34
C TRP A 61 2.85 5.42 8.54
N PHE A 62 2.04 4.85 7.65
CA PHE A 62 0.59 4.89 7.73
C PHE A 62 0.05 4.28 9.04
N ARG A 63 0.56 3.10 9.46
CA ARG A 63 0.19 2.46 10.74
C ARG A 63 0.58 3.25 11.98
N ARG A 64 1.58 4.13 11.89
CA ARG A 64 1.92 5.04 12.99
C ARG A 64 0.95 6.22 13.08
N GLN A 65 0.38 6.65 11.95
CA GLN A 65 -0.56 7.78 11.91
C GLN A 65 -2.00 7.35 12.21
N PHE A 66 -2.39 6.13 11.86
CA PHE A 66 -3.74 5.62 12.05
C PHE A 66 -3.82 4.48 13.07
N PRO A 67 -4.91 4.40 13.84
CA PRO A 67 -5.11 3.31 14.78
C PRO A 67 -5.19 1.96 14.05
N GLY A 68 -4.68 0.89 14.68
CA GLY A 68 -4.50 -0.42 14.03
C GLY A 68 -5.78 -1.09 13.51
N TRP A 69 -6.98 -0.62 13.88
CA TRP A 69 -8.23 -1.07 13.27
C TRP A 69 -8.42 -0.55 11.84
N PHE A 70 -7.86 0.60 11.50
CA PHE A 70 -7.98 1.22 10.18
C PHE A 70 -7.21 0.43 9.11
N ASP A 71 -6.03 -0.08 9.47
CA ASP A 71 -5.22 -0.97 8.64
C ASP A 71 -5.98 -2.25 8.27
N LYS A 72 -6.71 -2.85 9.23
CA LYS A 72 -7.57 -4.01 8.97
C LYS A 72 -8.69 -3.71 7.97
N ILE A 73 -9.27 -2.50 8.02
CA ILE A 73 -10.30 -2.08 7.06
C ILE A 73 -9.69 -1.98 5.65
N ILE A 74 -8.56 -1.28 5.50
CA ILE A 74 -7.89 -1.13 4.20
C ILE A 74 -7.52 -2.49 3.60
N MET A 75 -6.97 -3.40 4.43
CA MET A 75 -6.59 -4.73 3.95
C MET A 75 -7.80 -5.59 3.57
N SER A 76 -8.90 -5.47 4.31
CA SER A 76 -10.16 -6.13 3.96
C SER A 76 -10.77 -5.58 2.66
N MET A 77 -10.65 -4.26 2.42
CA MET A 77 -11.10 -3.63 1.17
C MET A 77 -10.25 -4.06 -0.02
N LEU A 78 -8.91 -4.08 0.13
CA LEU A 78 -7.99 -4.60 -0.88
C LEU A 78 -8.30 -6.06 -1.24
N LEU A 79 -8.49 -6.90 -0.22
CA LEU A 79 -8.86 -8.30 -0.41
C LEU A 79 -10.19 -8.45 -1.15
N SER A 80 -11.20 -7.67 -0.76
CA SER A 80 -12.52 -7.71 -1.40
C SER A 80 -12.44 -7.30 -2.87
N ILE A 81 -11.67 -6.27 -3.19
CA ILE A 81 -11.43 -5.81 -4.57
C ILE A 81 -10.71 -6.90 -5.37
N ILE A 82 -9.69 -7.55 -4.80
CA ILE A 82 -8.93 -8.60 -5.50
C ILE A 82 -9.80 -9.84 -5.74
N ILE A 83 -10.55 -10.30 -4.73
CA ILE A 83 -11.47 -11.43 -4.89
C ILE A 83 -12.53 -11.12 -5.96
N TYR A 84 -13.09 -9.91 -5.92
CA TYR A 84 -14.11 -9.49 -6.87
C TYR A 84 -13.57 -9.36 -8.31
N SER A 85 -12.35 -8.86 -8.48
CA SER A 85 -11.78 -8.54 -9.81
C SER A 85 -10.97 -9.67 -10.44
N ALA A 86 -10.15 -10.37 -9.67
CA ALA A 86 -9.24 -11.42 -10.16
C ALA A 86 -9.68 -12.82 -9.73
N GLY A 87 -10.79 -12.92 -8.99
CA GLY A 87 -11.35 -14.18 -8.52
C GLY A 87 -10.76 -14.64 -7.18
N TRP A 88 -11.42 -15.64 -6.60
CA TRP A 88 -11.10 -16.19 -5.27
C TRP A 88 -9.66 -16.71 -5.17
N LEU A 89 -9.11 -17.27 -6.26
CA LEU A 89 -7.75 -17.80 -6.29
C LEU A 89 -6.69 -16.71 -6.10
N ALA A 90 -6.86 -15.55 -6.76
CA ALA A 90 -5.99 -14.40 -6.59
C ALA A 90 -6.10 -13.80 -5.18
N GLY A 91 -7.31 -13.77 -4.61
CA GLY A 91 -7.54 -13.37 -3.22
C GLY A 91 -6.80 -14.26 -2.22
N PHE A 92 -6.76 -15.57 -2.46
CA PHE A 92 -6.02 -16.52 -1.62
C PHE A 92 -4.51 -16.27 -1.66
N TRP A 93 -3.93 -16.07 -2.86
CA TRP A 93 -2.52 -15.71 -3.01
C TRP A 93 -2.18 -14.37 -2.36
N PHE A 94 -3.06 -13.38 -2.45
CA PHE A 94 -2.89 -12.09 -1.79
C PHE A 94 -2.91 -12.20 -0.26
N LEU A 95 -3.84 -12.99 0.31
CA LEU A 95 -3.87 -13.30 1.75
C LEU A 95 -2.58 -13.99 2.19
N PHE A 96 -2.15 -15.00 1.44
CA PHE A 96 -0.92 -15.74 1.74
C PHE A 96 0.31 -14.83 1.70
N GLY A 97 0.41 -13.95 0.71
CA GLY A 97 1.47 -12.94 0.64
C GLY A 97 1.44 -11.94 1.79
N THR A 98 0.25 -11.49 2.18
CA THR A 98 0.06 -10.55 3.30
C THR A 98 0.44 -11.20 4.65
N ILE A 99 0.05 -12.45 4.88
CA ILE A 99 0.38 -13.20 6.11
C ILE A 99 1.88 -13.45 6.19
N ASN A 100 2.52 -13.91 5.11
CA ASN A 100 3.97 -14.11 5.10
C ASN A 100 4.73 -12.80 5.29
N GLY A 101 4.27 -11.70 4.69
CA GLY A 101 4.83 -10.37 4.92
C GLY A 101 4.71 -9.93 6.38
N HIS A 102 3.63 -10.30 7.07
CA HIS A 102 3.45 -10.02 8.49
C HIS A 102 4.25 -10.92 9.43
N LEU A 103 4.51 -12.17 9.05
CA LEU A 103 5.33 -13.11 9.83
C LEU A 103 6.83 -12.90 9.62
N SER A 104 7.24 -12.32 8.49
CA SER A 104 8.64 -11.95 8.21
C SER A 104 9.10 -10.67 8.92
N TRP A 105 8.20 -10.05 9.69
CA TRP A 105 8.38 -8.80 10.40
C TRP A 105 8.37 -9.05 11.92
#